data_AF-A0A8C6X3J8-F1
#
_entry.id   AF-A0A8C6X3J8-F1
#
_cell.length_a   1.000
_cell.length_b   1.000
_cell.length_c   1.000
_cell.angle_alpha   90.00
_cell.angle_beta   90.00
_cell.angle_gamma   90.00
#
_symmetry.space_group_name_H-M   'P 1'
#
loop_
_entity.id
_entity.type
_entity.pdbx_description
1 polymer ?
#
loop_
_entity_poly.entity_id
_entity_poly.type
_entity_poly.pdbx_seq_one_letter_code
_entity_poly.pdbx_strand_id
1 'polypeptide(L)'
;LMGSPVERRLAGLRALLGGEGAAAAAGLEGLLDLLVCVHQECSAAPLRRERSVQQFLEWASPLVSRAKQLSLRRDDFEILKVIGRGAFGEHSPPPRSHDQNLGTGQLAYYL
;
A
#
# COMPACT_ATOMS: atom_id res chain seq x y z
N LEU A 1 31.63 -3.71 -17.34
CA LEU A 1 30.93 -3.05 -18.46
C LEU A 1 30.20 -1.83 -17.91
N MET A 2 30.82 -0.66 -17.94
CA MET A 2 30.19 0.55 -17.40
C MET A 2 29.35 1.20 -18.50
N GLY A 3 28.03 1.12 -18.36
CA GLY A 3 27.10 1.77 -19.28
C GLY A 3 27.29 3.29 -19.35
N SER A 4 26.73 3.89 -20.39
CA SER A 4 26.74 5.35 -20.58
C SER A 4 26.23 6.08 -19.32
N PRO A 5 26.58 7.37 -19.10
CA PRO A 5 26.03 8.13 -17.97
C PRO A 5 24.50 8.10 -17.88
N VAL A 6 23.80 8.02 -19.03
CA VAL A 6 22.34 7.88 -19.08
C VAL A 6 21.90 6.51 -18.58
N GLU A 7 22.54 5.44 -19.03
CA GLU A 7 22.23 4.07 -18.60
C GLU A 7 22.42 3.87 -17.10
N ARG A 8 23.47 4.45 -16.53
CA ARG A 8 23.71 4.42 -15.09
C ARG A 8 22.62 5.13 -14.30
N ARG A 9 22.16 6.31 -14.76
CA ARG A 9 21.05 7.04 -14.12
C ARG A 9 19.74 6.25 -14.21
N LEU A 10 19.46 5.66 -15.37
CA LEU A 10 18.26 4.86 -15.58
C LEU A 10 18.28 3.58 -14.72
N ALA A 11 19.44 2.94 -14.59
CA ALA A 11 19.64 1.81 -13.68
C ALA A 11 19.38 2.20 -12.22
N GLY A 12 19.89 3.36 -11.79
CA GLY A 12 19.62 3.90 -10.46
C GLY A 12 18.13 4.16 -10.21
N LEU A 13 17.41 4.77 -11.17
CA LEU A 13 15.96 4.97 -11.07
C LEU A 13 15.19 3.64 -10.96
N ARG A 14 15.59 2.63 -11.73
CA ARG A 14 14.97 1.29 -11.64
C ARG A 14 15.23 0.62 -10.30
N ALA A 15 16.44 0.75 -9.75
CA ALA A 15 16.76 0.21 -8.43
C ALA A 15 15.92 0.88 -7.33
N LEU A 16 15.70 2.19 -7.42
CA LEU A 16 14.80 2.92 -6.50
C LEU A 16 13.36 2.40 -6.57
N LEU A 17 12.83 2.20 -7.78
CA LEU A 17 11.48 1.67 -7.98
C LEU A 17 11.35 0.18 -7.61
N GLY A 18 12.44 -0.57 -7.71
CA GLY A 18 12.53 -2.00 -7.38
C GLY A 18 12.53 -2.31 -5.89
N GLY A 19 12.60 -1.29 -5.03
CA GLY A 19 12.40 -1.46 -3.59
C GLY A 19 13.59 -2.05 -2.83
N GLU A 20 14.82 -1.85 -3.30
CA GLU A 20 16.01 -2.31 -2.57
C GLU A 20 16.52 -1.23 -1.57
N GLY A 21 16.59 -1.58 -0.29
CA GLY A 21 17.17 -0.74 0.78
C GLY A 21 16.20 0.27 1.43
N ALA A 22 16.74 1.22 2.20
CA ALA A 22 15.96 2.17 3.02
C ALA A 22 15.01 3.10 2.21
N ALA A 23 15.18 3.18 0.89
CA ALA A 23 14.32 3.93 -0.02
C ALA A 23 13.10 3.11 -0.52
N ALA A 24 12.98 1.83 -0.11
CA ALA A 24 11.87 0.95 -0.48
C ALA A 24 10.48 1.49 -0.09
N ALA A 25 10.42 2.41 0.89
CA ALA A 25 9.20 3.10 1.29
C ALA A 25 8.53 3.91 0.15
N ALA A 26 9.29 4.28 -0.88
CA ALA A 26 8.78 4.94 -2.09
C ALA A 26 8.87 4.05 -3.34
N GLY A 27 8.86 2.73 -3.15
CA GLY A 27 8.74 1.77 -4.24
C GLY A 27 7.43 1.92 -5.00
N LEU A 28 7.18 1.04 -5.97
CA LEU A 28 5.97 1.09 -6.79
C LEU A 28 4.67 1.12 -5.97
N GLU A 29 4.62 0.41 -4.85
CA GLU A 29 3.48 0.39 -3.92
C GLU A 29 3.22 1.77 -3.32
N GLY A 30 4.25 2.43 -2.78
CA GLY A 30 4.13 3.78 -2.23
C GLY A 30 3.74 4.83 -3.29
N LEU A 31 4.18 4.66 -4.53
CA LEU A 31 3.73 5.52 -5.64
C LEU A 31 2.25 5.30 -6.00
N LEU A 32 1.78 4.05 -5.91
CA LEU A 32 0.37 3.73 -6.12
C LEU A 32 -0.49 4.33 -5.01
N ASP A 33 -0.06 4.22 -3.76
CA ASP A 33 -0.73 4.83 -2.60
C ASP A 33 -0.77 6.36 -2.74
N LEU A 34 0.34 6.98 -3.14
CA LEU A 34 0.40 8.41 -3.40
C LEU A 34 -0.57 8.83 -4.52
N LEU A 35 -0.64 8.08 -5.62
CA LEU A 35 -1.57 8.36 -6.71
C LEU A 35 -3.03 8.29 -6.22
N VAL A 36 -3.38 7.27 -5.45
CA VAL A 36 -4.72 7.10 -4.88
C VAL A 36 -5.05 8.25 -3.93
N CYS A 37 -4.10 8.65 -3.08
CA CYS A 37 -4.23 9.77 -2.15
C CYS A 37 -4.45 11.10 -2.89
N VAL A 38 -3.59 11.45 -3.85
CA VAL A 38 -3.72 12.68 -4.65
C VAL A 38 -5.03 12.72 -5.42
N HIS A 39 -5.44 11.60 -6.03
CA HIS A 39 -6.75 11.52 -6.69
C HIS A 39 -7.90 11.81 -5.72
N GLN A 40 -7.84 11.26 -4.50
CA GLN A 40 -8.87 11.49 -3.49
C GLN A 40 -8.95 12.96 -3.07
N GLU A 41 -7.81 13.59 -2.79
CA GLU A 41 -7.74 15.02 -2.44
C GLU A 41 -8.24 15.91 -3.59
N CYS A 42 -7.82 15.62 -4.82
CA CYS A 42 -8.26 16.34 -6.02
C CYS A 42 -9.77 16.20 -6.29
N SER A 43 -10.38 15.08 -5.88
CA SER A 43 -11.81 14.85 -6.06
C SER A 43 -12.69 15.69 -5.12
N ALA A 44 -12.09 16.25 -4.06
CA ALA A 44 -12.75 17.15 -3.11
C ALA A 44 -12.90 18.58 -3.68
N ALA A 45 -13.88 19.31 -3.15
CA ALA A 45 -14.01 20.73 -3.44
C ALA A 45 -12.99 21.55 -2.61
N PRO A 46 -12.42 22.65 -3.14
CA PRO A 46 -12.72 23.29 -4.43
C PRO A 46 -11.92 22.76 -5.63
N LEU A 47 -10.89 21.93 -5.40
CA LEU A 47 -9.93 21.51 -6.44
C LEU A 47 -10.59 20.90 -7.67
N ARG A 48 -11.65 20.11 -7.51
CA ARG A 48 -12.42 19.51 -8.62
C ARG A 48 -12.99 20.52 -9.64
N ARG A 49 -13.06 21.81 -9.30
CA ARG A 49 -13.55 22.87 -10.21
C ARG A 49 -12.47 23.35 -11.19
N GLU A 50 -11.20 23.14 -10.88
CA GLU A 50 -10.09 23.53 -11.73
C GLU A 50 -10.00 22.62 -12.97
N ARG A 51 -9.89 23.21 -14.16
CA ARG A 51 -9.90 22.46 -15.42
C ARG A 51 -8.75 21.45 -15.53
N SER A 52 -7.56 21.82 -15.04
CA SER A 52 -6.39 20.95 -14.98
C SER A 52 -6.62 19.75 -14.06
N VAL A 53 -7.30 19.97 -12.93
CA VAL A 53 -7.65 18.92 -11.97
C VAL A 53 -8.71 17.99 -12.57
N GLN A 54 -9.70 18.51 -13.28
CA GLN A 54 -10.69 17.68 -13.98
C GLN A 54 -10.04 16.75 -15.00
N GLN A 55 -9.13 17.29 -15.82
CA GLN A 55 -8.39 16.48 -16.79
C GLN A 55 -7.55 15.38 -16.11
N PHE A 56 -6.90 15.70 -14.99
CA PHE A 56 -6.17 14.72 -14.20
C PHE A 56 -7.11 13.63 -13.63
N LEU A 57 -8.25 14.02 -13.06
CA LEU A 57 -9.22 13.08 -12.48
C LEU A 57 -9.81 12.15 -13.55
N GLU A 58 -10.12 12.66 -14.74
CA GLU A 58 -10.60 11.87 -15.88
C GLU A 58 -9.55 10.84 -16.31
N TRP A 59 -8.29 11.26 -16.44
CA TRP A 59 -7.18 10.38 -16.81
C TRP A 59 -6.86 9.32 -15.74
N ALA A 60 -6.84 9.71 -14.47
CA ALA A 60 -6.43 8.84 -13.37
C ALA A 60 -7.56 7.91 -12.87
N SER A 61 -8.82 8.28 -13.06
CA SER A 61 -10.00 7.52 -12.61
C SER A 61 -9.96 6.02 -12.93
N PRO A 62 -9.70 5.57 -14.18
CA PRO A 62 -9.68 4.13 -14.48
C PRO A 62 -8.55 3.39 -13.74
N LEU A 63 -7.38 4.03 -13.59
CA LEU A 63 -6.24 3.44 -12.89
C LEU A 63 -6.50 3.34 -11.39
N VAL A 64 -6.99 4.42 -10.78
CA VAL A 64 -7.32 4.46 -9.34
C VAL A 64 -8.48 3.51 -9.00
N SER A 65 -9.48 3.42 -9.87
CA SER A 65 -10.59 2.47 -9.69
C SER A 65 -10.09 1.02 -9.71
N ARG A 66 -9.21 0.68 -10.65
CA ARG A 66 -8.60 -0.65 -10.73
C ARG A 66 -7.69 -0.93 -9.53
N ALA A 67 -6.88 0.03 -9.09
CA ALA A 67 -6.05 -0.09 -7.89
C ALA A 67 -6.92 -0.44 -6.68
N LYS A 68 -7.98 0.34 -6.41
CA LYS A 68 -8.94 0.10 -5.31
C LYS A 68 -9.73 -1.20 -5.42
N GLN A 69 -9.87 -1.76 -6.62
CA GLN A 69 -10.49 -3.07 -6.84
C GLN A 69 -9.55 -4.23 -6.48
N LEU A 70 -8.25 -4.05 -6.71
CA LEU A 70 -7.22 -5.06 -6.46
C LEU A 70 -6.62 -4.97 -5.05
N SER A 71 -6.73 -3.82 -4.38
CA SER A 71 -6.34 -3.67 -2.98
C SER A 71 -7.18 -4.55 -2.07
N LEU A 72 -6.55 -5.10 -1.02
CA LEU A 72 -7.21 -5.86 0.03
C LEU A 72 -8.36 -5.07 0.65
N ARG A 73 -9.51 -5.73 0.80
CA ARG A 73 -10.74 -5.21 1.39
C ARG A 73 -11.01 -5.92 2.69
N ARG A 74 -11.76 -5.27 3.58
CA ARG A 74 -12.22 -5.90 4.82
C ARG A 74 -12.96 -7.22 4.56
N ASP A 75 -13.74 -7.26 3.48
CA ASP A 75 -14.55 -8.43 3.10
C ASP A 75 -13.70 -9.62 2.61
N ASP A 76 -12.41 -9.41 2.33
CA ASP A 76 -11.45 -10.49 2.06
C ASP A 76 -11.03 -11.22 3.34
N PHE A 77 -11.45 -10.73 4.53
CA PHE A 77 -11.11 -11.30 5.83
C PHE A 77 -12.36 -11.77 6.57
N GLU A 78 -12.36 -13.04 7.00
CA GLU A 78 -13.36 -13.57 7.92
C GLU A 78 -12.99 -13.22 9.37
N ILE A 79 -13.89 -12.56 10.09
CA ILE A 79 -13.69 -12.23 11.50
C ILE A 79 -14.04 -13.46 12.34
N LEU A 80 -13.02 -14.22 12.75
CA LEU A 80 -13.20 -15.43 13.54
C LEU A 80 -13.56 -15.13 15.00
N LYS A 81 -12.83 -14.20 15.65
CA LYS A 81 -13.08 -13.82 17.06
C LYS A 81 -12.40 -12.50 17.39
N VAL A 82 -13.15 -11.57 17.99
CA VAL A 82 -12.59 -10.33 18.57
C VAL A 82 -11.85 -10.67 19.86
N ILE A 83 -10.57 -10.34 19.93
CA ILE A 83 -9.71 -10.61 21.11
C ILE A 83 -9.55 -9.40 22.04
N GLY A 84 -10.00 -8.22 21.62
CA GLY A 84 -9.99 -7.01 22.43
C GLY A 84 -10.47 -5.79 21.63
N ARG A 85 -11.07 -4.82 22.33
CA ARG A 85 -11.42 -3.49 21.80
C ARG A 85 -10.46 -2.47 22.40
N GLY A 86 -9.59 -1.88 21.58
CA GLY A 86 -8.68 -0.81 22.00
C GLY A 86 -9.26 0.58 21.70
N ALA A 87 -8.51 1.63 22.06
CA ALA A 87 -8.89 3.03 21.81
C ALA A 87 -8.88 3.43 20.32
N PHE A 88 -8.32 2.60 19.44
CA PHE A 88 -8.14 2.88 18.01
C PHE A 88 -8.78 1.82 17.07
N GLY A 89 -9.47 0.81 17.62
CA GLY A 89 -10.14 -0.24 16.82
C GLY A 89 -10.15 -1.63 17.46
N GLU A 90 -10.78 -2.58 16.76
CA GLU A 90 -10.79 -4.02 17.09
C GLU A 90 -9.57 -4.71 16.47
N HIS A 91 -8.84 -5.53 17.25
CA HIS A 91 -7.72 -6.34 16.76
C HIS A 91 -8.15 -7.80 16.59
N SER A 92 -7.77 -8.45 15.48
CA SER A 92 -7.98 -9.89 15.23
C SER A 92 -6.67 -10.57 14.82
N PRO A 93 -6.30 -11.72 15.41
CA PRO A 93 -5.13 -12.49 14.99
C PRO A 93 -5.43 -13.30 13.71
N PRO A 94 -4.42 -13.57 12.85
CA PRO A 94 -4.58 -14.47 11.70
C PRO A 94 -4.83 -15.91 12.16
N PRO A 95 -5.55 -16.74 11.37
CA PRO A 95 -5.83 -18.12 11.73
C PRO A 95 -4.55 -18.93 11.84
N ARG A 96 -4.39 -19.66 12.96
CA ARG A 96 -3.32 -20.64 13.14
C ARG A 96 -3.66 -21.90 12.34
N SER A 97 -2.78 -22.33 11.45
CA SER A 97 -2.81 -23.66 10.87
C SER A 97 -2.66 -24.69 12.00
N HIS A 98 -3.63 -25.61 12.06
CA HIS A 98 -3.74 -26.62 13.10
C HIS A 98 -2.67 -27.69 12.86
N ASP A 99 -1.48 -27.54 13.44
CA ASP A 99 -0.58 -28.66 13.69
C ASP A 99 0.25 -28.46 14.96
N GLN A 100 0.71 -29.59 15.49
CA GLN A 100 0.82 -29.94 16.90
C GLN A 100 1.84 -29.17 17.77
N ASN A 101 1.42 -28.93 19.03
CA ASN A 101 2.18 -29.14 20.26
C ASN A 101 3.58 -28.50 20.39
N LEU A 102 3.66 -27.30 20.98
CA LEU A 102 4.79 -26.94 21.85
C LEU A 102 4.32 -25.98 22.95
N GLY A 103 4.58 -26.38 24.20
CA GLY A 103 4.29 -25.62 25.40
C GLY A 103 5.14 -24.34 25.51
N THR A 104 4.70 -23.48 26.42
CA THR A 104 5.52 -22.41 27.04
C THR A 104 6.35 -21.59 26.05
N GLY A 105 5.68 -20.72 25.29
CA GLY A 105 6.35 -19.82 24.35
C GLY A 105 5.52 -18.56 24.07
N GLN A 106 4.87 -18.03 25.10
CA GLN A 106 4.13 -16.79 25.07
C GLN A 106 5.09 -15.58 25.06
N LEU A 107 6.09 -15.52 24.17
CA LEU A 107 6.99 -14.38 24.01
C LEU A 107 7.59 -14.38 22.59
N ALA A 108 6.81 -13.99 21.58
CA ALA A 108 7.36 -13.50 20.32
C ALA A 108 6.25 -12.80 19.52
N TYR A 109 5.74 -11.69 20.05
CA TYR A 109 5.06 -10.70 19.22
C TYR A 109 5.59 -9.32 19.60
N TYR A 110 6.03 -8.60 18.58
CA TYR A 110 6.53 -7.21 18.53
C TYR A 110 8.04 -6.99 18.77
N LEU A 111 8.86 -7.33 17.77
CA LEU A 111 9.74 -6.40 17.07
C LEU A 111 9.69 -6.70 15.56
#